data_AF-A0A0Q0XY25-F1
#
_entry.id   AF-A0A0Q0XY25-F1
#
_cell.length_a   1.000
_cell.length_b   1.000
_cell.length_c   1.000
_cell.angle_alpha   90.00
_cell.angle_beta   90.00
_cell.angle_gamma   90.00
#
_symmetry.space_group_name_H-M   'P 1'
#
loop_
_entity.id
_entity.type
_entity.pdbx_description
1 polymer ?
#
loop_
_entity_poly.entity_id
_entity_poly.type
_entity_poly.pdbx_seq_one_letter_code
_entity_poly.pdbx_strand_id
1 'polypeptide(L)'
;MGRSGSYLTDSEHRAVVIRGMTVPAGVTPTAADLDTWIGYGFSGVRLAVPVAAGGRFPVTAGWPVPDAVARAASDPGLGQVAGLARTFTGRGMRVVLRLVPAVRGQVLSNATLATGLGRLATRFRGEPGLIGYEVPAAAGAGPALTDAVTAQDPRHLLWRDRPAPFDAAASVAVNDPTGYLIGWKDGSPAAVRGLVSAADAFGLSWFYDAPSGTGGTVGTDPPQALGGGPLPAAPAEIVRPYPVAVAGTPESLRFDDARVLTVTYRTAAPAGSSLAPGTATAISVPAWSYPQGYQVQVVGARVTSAPGAGLLCVVAEPGAARVDVRVSPATAGPQVSAPAAAGASGCVPSSRPAAGSAGSGAPTAADRRDDDYSGPLLWVLPLVGAAGAAAPLAFVLRPWRRRSGRSGRSGWSAPDSASPDPRPAPADPADWQPAVAPGQASVPADPAGRGD
;
A
#
# COMPACT_ATOMS: atom_id res chain seq x y z
N MET A 1 -0.06 -4.33 -13.73
CA MET A 1 0.74 -3.31 -13.02
C MET A 1 2.16 -3.44 -13.51
N GLY A 2 2.84 -2.33 -13.77
CA GLY A 2 4.26 -2.27 -14.12
C GLY A 2 5.04 -1.52 -13.05
N ARG A 3 6.31 -1.23 -13.36
CA ARG A 3 7.21 -0.43 -12.51
C ARG A 3 7.98 0.57 -13.36
N SER A 4 8.25 1.73 -12.78
CA SER A 4 9.24 2.67 -13.32
C SER A 4 9.98 3.34 -12.17
N GLY A 5 11.29 3.08 -12.06
CA GLY A 5 12.08 3.53 -10.93
C GLY A 5 11.51 3.00 -9.61
N SER A 6 11.21 3.91 -8.68
CA SER A 6 10.60 3.59 -7.38
C SER A 6 9.08 3.44 -7.41
N TYR A 7 8.41 3.74 -8.54
CA TYR A 7 6.95 3.77 -8.61
C TYR A 7 6.37 2.48 -9.19
N LEU A 8 5.24 2.06 -8.61
CA LEU A 8 4.30 1.19 -9.30
C LEU A 8 3.57 1.99 -10.38
N THR A 9 3.31 1.38 -11.53
CA THR A 9 2.59 2.02 -12.63
C THR A 9 1.39 1.20 -13.09
N ASP A 10 0.28 1.85 -13.43
CA ASP A 10 -0.86 1.18 -14.07
C ASP A 10 -0.69 1.10 -15.60
N SER A 11 -1.72 0.58 -16.28
CA SER A 11 -1.74 0.48 -17.75
C SER A 11 -1.80 1.83 -18.47
N GLU A 12 -2.15 2.90 -17.76
CA GLU A 12 -2.11 4.29 -18.27
C GLU A 12 -0.76 4.96 -17.96
N HIS A 13 0.21 4.20 -17.44
CA HIS A 13 1.53 4.69 -17.00
C HIS A 13 1.48 5.71 -15.87
N ARG A 14 0.38 5.79 -15.12
CA ARG A 14 0.26 6.65 -13.93
C ARG A 14 1.06 6.06 -12.79
N ALA A 15 1.67 6.91 -11.96
CA ALA A 15 2.27 6.47 -10.70
C ALA A 15 1.16 6.08 -9.72
N VAL A 16 1.18 4.85 -9.21
CA VAL A 16 0.15 4.31 -8.32
C VAL A 16 0.66 4.28 -6.89
N VAL A 17 -0.16 4.80 -5.97
CA VAL A 17 0.04 4.67 -4.53
C VAL A 17 -1.10 3.84 -3.96
N ILE A 18 -0.77 2.86 -3.16
CA ILE A 18 -1.71 1.90 -2.59
C ILE A 18 -1.76 2.11 -1.09
N ARG A 19 -2.96 2.24 -0.56
CA ARG A 19 -3.23 2.23 0.87
C ARG A 19 -4.27 1.18 1.14
N GLY A 20 -4.05 0.36 2.16
CA GLY A 20 -4.84 -0.84 2.31
C GLY A 20 -4.76 -1.49 3.66
N MET A 21 -5.42 -2.63 3.77
CA MET A 21 -5.48 -3.45 4.97
C MET A 21 -4.82 -4.80 4.71
N THR A 22 -4.23 -5.36 5.76
CA THR A 22 -3.82 -6.76 5.77
C THR A 22 -5.00 -7.62 6.21
N VAL A 23 -5.29 -8.67 5.43
CA VAL A 23 -6.30 -9.68 5.74
C VAL A 23 -5.58 -10.90 6.35
N PRO A 24 -5.87 -11.27 7.60
CA PRO A 24 -5.25 -12.43 8.24
C PRO A 24 -5.67 -13.74 7.58
N ALA A 25 -4.84 -14.77 7.74
CA ALA A 25 -5.15 -16.09 7.24
C ALA A 25 -6.40 -16.65 7.93
N GLY A 26 -7.33 -17.22 7.16
CA GLY A 26 -8.59 -17.76 7.67
C GLY A 26 -9.67 -16.72 8.00
N VAL A 27 -9.48 -15.45 7.62
CA VAL A 27 -10.49 -14.39 7.72
C VAL A 27 -11.05 -14.06 6.35
N THR A 28 -12.38 -13.94 6.25
CA THR A 28 -13.08 -13.57 5.02
C THR A 28 -13.85 -12.27 5.25
N PRO A 29 -13.38 -11.13 4.70
CA PRO A 29 -14.14 -9.89 4.72
C PRO A 29 -15.49 -10.05 4.01
N THR A 30 -16.53 -9.47 4.59
CA THR A 30 -17.87 -9.39 3.99
C THR A 30 -17.92 -8.30 2.92
N ALA A 31 -18.99 -8.27 2.12
CA ALA A 31 -19.20 -7.16 1.17
C ALA A 31 -19.27 -5.79 1.88
N ALA A 32 -19.91 -5.72 3.04
CA ALA A 32 -20.02 -4.50 3.84
C ALA A 32 -18.66 -4.02 4.38
N ASP A 33 -17.76 -4.95 4.73
CA ASP A 33 -16.39 -4.60 5.12
C ASP A 33 -15.64 -3.96 3.95
N LEU A 34 -15.79 -4.52 2.74
CA LEU A 34 -15.15 -3.97 1.54
C LEU A 34 -15.74 -2.61 1.16
N ASP A 35 -17.05 -2.41 1.30
CA ASP A 35 -17.70 -1.13 1.05
C ASP A 35 -17.20 -0.06 2.02
N THR A 36 -17.04 -0.44 3.30
CA THR A 36 -16.46 0.43 4.32
C THR A 36 -15.03 0.82 3.97
N TRP A 37 -14.20 -0.15 3.56
CA TRP A 37 -12.82 0.11 3.15
C TRP A 37 -12.71 1.01 1.92
N ILE A 38 -13.61 0.84 0.95
CA ILE A 38 -13.69 1.72 -0.22
C ILE A 38 -14.11 3.14 0.21
N GLY A 39 -15.06 3.26 1.14
CA GLY A 39 -15.44 4.54 1.75
C GLY A 39 -14.31 5.23 2.52
N TYR A 40 -13.40 4.44 3.12
CA TYR A 40 -12.16 4.93 3.73
C TYR A 40 -11.04 5.25 2.72
N GLY A 41 -11.28 4.97 1.44
CA GLY A 41 -10.34 5.23 0.36
C GLY A 41 -9.28 4.15 0.15
N PHE A 42 -9.40 2.99 0.79
CA PHE A 42 -8.43 1.91 0.62
C PHE A 42 -8.52 1.32 -0.78
N SER A 43 -7.35 1.12 -1.39
CA SER A 43 -7.16 0.66 -2.76
C SER A 43 -6.40 -0.66 -2.86
N GLY A 44 -6.05 -1.28 -1.73
CA GLY A 44 -5.37 -2.56 -1.75
C GLY A 44 -5.58 -3.45 -0.53
N VAL A 45 -5.23 -4.72 -0.73
CA VAL A 45 -5.26 -5.78 0.27
C VAL A 45 -3.95 -6.56 0.25
N ARG A 46 -3.40 -6.80 1.44
CA ARG A 46 -2.32 -7.77 1.64
C ARG A 46 -2.91 -9.02 2.29
N LEU A 47 -3.02 -10.10 1.54
CA LEU A 47 -3.65 -11.33 2.01
C LEU A 47 -2.58 -12.28 2.57
N ALA A 48 -2.71 -12.69 3.83
CA ALA A 48 -1.90 -13.75 4.40
C ALA A 48 -2.36 -15.11 3.87
N VAL A 49 -1.43 -15.85 3.27
CA VAL A 49 -1.67 -17.12 2.57
C VAL A 49 -0.89 -18.25 3.26
N PRO A 50 -1.60 -19.16 3.96
CA PRO A 50 -1.00 -20.33 4.60
C PRO A 50 -0.26 -21.23 3.61
N VAL A 51 0.99 -21.56 3.91
CA VAL A 51 1.76 -22.55 3.16
C VAL A 51 2.31 -23.63 4.10
N ALA A 52 1.97 -24.88 3.77
CA ALA A 52 2.42 -26.06 4.50
C ALA A 52 3.83 -26.49 4.03
N ALA A 53 4.44 -27.43 4.75
CA ALA A 53 5.68 -28.07 4.33
C ALA A 53 5.57 -28.60 2.88
N GLY A 54 6.64 -28.47 2.10
CA GLY A 54 6.65 -28.86 0.69
C GLY A 54 5.91 -27.89 -0.25
N GLY A 55 5.47 -26.73 0.24
CA GLY A 55 4.95 -25.64 -0.58
C GLY A 55 3.52 -25.86 -1.06
N ARG A 56 2.70 -26.62 -0.32
CA ARG A 56 1.28 -26.85 -0.61
C ARG A 56 0.39 -25.86 0.14
N PHE A 57 -0.79 -25.57 -0.40
CA PHE A 57 -1.78 -24.65 0.18
C PHE A 57 -2.95 -25.43 0.80
N PRO A 58 -2.94 -25.66 2.13
CA PRO A 58 -4.01 -26.39 2.78
C PRO A 58 -5.34 -25.64 2.68
N VAL A 59 -6.45 -26.39 2.75
CA VAL A 59 -7.76 -25.78 2.97
C VAL A 59 -7.71 -25.04 4.30
N THR A 60 -8.03 -23.75 4.27
CA THR A 60 -7.95 -22.88 5.43
C THR A 60 -9.34 -22.67 6.00
N ALA A 61 -9.52 -22.96 7.29
CA ALA A 61 -10.77 -22.73 8.00
C ALA A 61 -11.11 -21.23 8.04
N GLY A 62 -12.40 -20.90 7.93
CA GLY A 62 -12.89 -19.52 7.87
C GLY A 62 -12.81 -18.85 6.49
N TRP A 63 -12.16 -19.49 5.52
CA TRP A 63 -12.22 -19.09 4.11
C TRP A 63 -13.38 -19.77 3.37
N PRO A 64 -13.86 -19.21 2.24
CA PRO A 64 -14.92 -19.81 1.46
C PRO A 64 -14.56 -21.23 1.04
N VAL A 65 -15.54 -22.14 1.11
CA VAL A 65 -15.34 -23.53 0.69
C VAL A 65 -14.94 -23.54 -0.79
N PRO A 66 -13.86 -24.23 -1.19
CA PRO A 66 -13.50 -24.31 -2.60
C PRO A 66 -14.66 -24.91 -3.40
N ASP A 67 -14.79 -24.51 -4.67
CA ASP A 67 -15.75 -25.14 -5.58
C ASP A 67 -15.39 -26.62 -5.83
N ALA A 68 -16.27 -27.35 -6.53
CA ALA A 68 -16.06 -28.78 -6.78
C ALA A 68 -14.79 -29.06 -7.61
N VAL A 69 -14.45 -28.17 -8.54
CA VAL A 69 -13.28 -28.30 -9.41
C VAL A 69 -12.00 -28.09 -8.60
N ALA A 70 -11.96 -27.06 -7.76
CA ALA A 70 -10.85 -26.77 -6.86
C ALA A 70 -10.68 -27.87 -5.78
N ARG A 71 -11.79 -28.45 -5.29
CA ARG A 71 -11.75 -29.59 -4.35
C ARG A 71 -11.11 -30.85 -4.96
N ALA A 72 -11.30 -31.07 -6.25
CA ALA A 72 -10.68 -32.18 -6.96
C ALA A 72 -9.21 -31.92 -7.34
N ALA A 73 -8.72 -30.69 -7.19
CA ALA A 73 -7.34 -30.35 -7.50
C ALA A 73 -6.37 -30.87 -6.41
N SER A 74 -5.10 -31.04 -6.80
CA SER A 74 -4.04 -31.45 -5.86
C SER A 74 -3.77 -30.43 -4.74
N ASP A 75 -4.30 -29.21 -4.88
CA ASP A 75 -4.04 -28.10 -3.97
C ASP A 75 -5.31 -27.22 -3.78
N PRO A 76 -6.33 -27.72 -3.06
CA PRO A 76 -7.64 -27.07 -2.97
C PRO A 76 -7.62 -25.70 -2.28
N GLY A 77 -6.67 -25.46 -1.37
CA GLY A 77 -6.49 -24.14 -0.72
C GLY A 77 -6.10 -23.05 -1.72
N LEU A 78 -5.38 -23.40 -2.79
CA LEU A 78 -5.03 -22.47 -3.87
C LEU A 78 -6.29 -21.94 -4.59
N GLY A 79 -7.35 -22.74 -4.66
CA GLY A 79 -8.66 -22.31 -5.15
C GLY A 79 -9.32 -21.26 -4.26
N GLN A 80 -9.21 -21.42 -2.93
CA GLN A 80 -9.73 -20.43 -1.96
C GLN A 80 -9.00 -19.09 -2.08
N VAL A 81 -7.65 -19.12 -2.18
CA VAL A 81 -6.84 -17.91 -2.38
C VAL A 81 -7.27 -17.19 -3.66
N ALA A 82 -7.49 -17.93 -4.75
CA ALA A 82 -7.91 -17.33 -6.02
C ALA A 82 -9.33 -16.74 -5.96
N GLY A 83 -10.25 -17.38 -5.24
CA GLY A 83 -11.59 -16.85 -5.00
C GLY A 83 -11.53 -15.53 -4.21
N LEU A 84 -10.79 -15.50 -3.10
CA LEU A 84 -10.62 -14.29 -2.29
C LEU A 84 -9.95 -13.16 -3.06
N ALA A 85 -8.85 -13.45 -3.76
CA ALA A 85 -8.18 -12.46 -4.60
C ALA A 85 -9.14 -11.85 -5.62
N ARG A 86 -9.96 -12.68 -6.29
CA ARG A 86 -10.98 -12.21 -7.24
C ARG A 86 -12.08 -11.36 -6.61
N THR A 87 -12.49 -11.66 -5.37
CA THR A 87 -13.41 -10.80 -4.61
C THR A 87 -12.83 -9.40 -4.43
N PHE A 88 -11.56 -9.29 -4.01
CA PHE A 88 -10.91 -7.99 -3.83
C PHE A 88 -10.69 -7.25 -5.16
N THR A 89 -10.15 -7.94 -6.18
CA THR A 89 -9.85 -7.32 -7.47
C THR A 89 -11.12 -6.93 -8.23
N GLY A 90 -12.22 -7.68 -8.05
CA GLY A 90 -13.54 -7.33 -8.56
C GLY A 90 -14.12 -6.04 -7.98
N ARG A 91 -13.67 -5.64 -6.78
CA ARG A 91 -13.98 -4.34 -6.15
C ARG A 91 -12.94 -3.26 -6.47
N GLY A 92 -12.03 -3.49 -7.42
CA GLY A 92 -10.99 -2.55 -7.83
C GLY A 92 -9.74 -2.51 -6.94
N MET A 93 -9.69 -3.32 -5.87
CA MET A 93 -8.54 -3.36 -4.96
C MET A 93 -7.35 -4.09 -5.60
N ARG A 94 -6.15 -3.61 -5.30
CA ARG A 94 -4.89 -4.28 -5.68
C ARG A 94 -4.49 -5.29 -4.61
N VAL A 95 -4.09 -6.48 -5.01
CA VAL A 95 -3.80 -7.58 -4.07
C VAL A 95 -2.32 -7.90 -4.05
N VAL A 96 -1.77 -8.16 -2.87
CA VAL A 96 -0.48 -8.85 -2.70
C VAL A 96 -0.69 -10.09 -1.84
N LEU A 97 -0.08 -11.21 -2.24
CA LEU A 97 -0.21 -12.49 -1.55
C LEU A 97 1.04 -12.75 -0.73
N ARG A 98 0.91 -12.74 0.60
CA ARG A 98 2.01 -13.00 1.52
C ARG A 98 1.98 -14.45 1.99
N LEU A 99 3.09 -15.17 1.80
CA LEU A 99 3.23 -16.51 2.37
C LEU A 99 3.45 -16.44 3.89
N VAL A 100 2.61 -17.17 4.63
CA VAL A 100 2.73 -17.36 6.09
C VAL A 100 2.72 -18.85 6.44
N PRO A 101 3.32 -19.27 7.57
CA PRO A 101 3.29 -20.67 7.98
C PRO A 101 1.84 -21.15 8.18
N ALA A 102 1.53 -22.37 7.74
CA ALA A 102 0.19 -22.93 7.91
C ALA A 102 -0.09 -23.36 9.35
N VAL A 103 0.94 -23.66 10.13
CA VAL A 103 0.83 -24.00 11.56
C VAL A 103 1.82 -23.18 12.39
N ARG A 104 1.45 -22.91 13.64
CA ARG A 104 2.32 -22.18 14.57
C ARG A 104 3.62 -22.94 14.82
N GLY A 105 4.74 -22.21 14.82
CA GLY A 105 6.08 -22.78 15.01
C GLY A 105 6.70 -23.41 13.76
N GLN A 106 5.96 -23.52 12.64
CA GLN A 106 6.53 -24.00 11.39
C GLN A 106 7.52 -22.97 10.83
N VAL A 107 8.76 -23.42 10.61
CA VAL A 107 9.79 -22.65 9.90
C VAL A 107 9.64 -22.91 8.40
N LEU A 108 9.52 -21.85 7.60
CA LEU A 108 9.45 -21.94 6.14
C LEU A 108 10.85 -21.96 5.53
N SER A 109 11.27 -23.12 5.01
CA SER A 109 12.54 -23.23 4.28
C SER A 109 12.46 -22.55 2.92
N ASN A 110 13.61 -22.11 2.38
CA ASN A 110 13.66 -21.54 1.02
C ASN A 110 13.12 -22.50 -0.04
N ALA A 111 13.30 -23.82 0.11
CA ALA A 111 12.74 -24.82 -0.80
C ALA A 111 11.20 -24.88 -0.74
N THR A 112 10.63 -24.79 0.47
CA THR A 112 9.17 -24.71 0.68
C THR A 112 8.61 -23.44 0.05
N LEU A 113 9.26 -22.30 0.29
CA LEU A 113 8.88 -21.02 -0.29
C LEU A 113 8.98 -21.01 -1.81
N ALA A 114 10.09 -21.49 -2.39
CA ALA A 114 10.26 -21.58 -3.84
C ALA A 114 9.17 -22.44 -4.48
N THR A 115 8.86 -23.60 -3.89
CA THR A 115 7.81 -24.49 -4.39
C THR A 115 6.43 -23.84 -4.31
N GLY A 116 6.09 -23.20 -3.18
CA GLY A 116 4.83 -22.49 -3.02
C GLY A 116 4.70 -21.29 -3.97
N LEU A 117 5.77 -20.51 -4.14
CA LEU A 117 5.83 -19.40 -5.09
C LEU A 117 5.62 -19.86 -6.52
N GLY A 118 6.24 -20.96 -6.96
CA GLY A 118 6.04 -21.51 -8.31
C GLY A 118 4.59 -21.90 -8.57
N ARG A 119 3.90 -22.47 -7.56
CA ARG A 119 2.46 -22.80 -7.66
C ARG A 119 1.58 -21.55 -7.72
N LEU A 120 1.83 -20.56 -6.87
CA LEU A 120 1.12 -19.27 -6.92
C LEU A 120 1.34 -18.59 -8.28
N ALA A 121 2.59 -18.44 -8.71
CA ALA A 121 2.96 -17.86 -9.99
C ALA A 121 2.24 -18.54 -11.16
N THR A 122 2.25 -19.87 -11.21
CA THR A 122 1.52 -20.63 -12.24
C THR A 122 0.02 -20.33 -12.23
N ARG A 123 -0.60 -20.26 -11.05
CA ARG A 123 -2.04 -20.04 -10.91
C ARG A 123 -2.47 -18.61 -11.18
N PHE A 124 -1.64 -17.63 -10.84
CA PHE A 124 -2.00 -16.22 -10.81
C PHE A 124 -1.38 -15.38 -11.93
N ARG A 125 -0.53 -15.94 -12.80
CA ARG A 125 0.08 -15.24 -13.96
C ARG A 125 -0.89 -14.45 -14.85
N GLY A 126 -2.17 -14.84 -14.87
CA GLY A 126 -3.23 -14.18 -15.64
C GLY A 126 -4.24 -13.38 -14.81
N GLU A 127 -4.10 -13.35 -13.48
CA GLU A 127 -5.08 -12.70 -12.60
C GLU A 127 -4.84 -11.18 -12.58
N PRO A 128 -5.81 -10.37 -13.05
CA PRO A 128 -5.64 -8.92 -13.07
C PRO A 128 -5.69 -8.35 -11.64
N GLY A 129 -4.98 -7.25 -11.42
CA GLY A 129 -5.01 -6.53 -10.14
C GLY A 129 -4.11 -7.12 -9.05
N LEU A 130 -3.44 -8.24 -9.31
CA LEU A 130 -2.36 -8.71 -8.46
C LEU A 130 -1.11 -7.82 -8.65
N ILE A 131 -0.45 -7.51 -7.55
CA ILE A 131 0.81 -6.76 -7.48
C ILE A 131 1.98 -7.74 -7.44
N GLY A 132 1.83 -8.86 -6.72
CA GLY A 132 2.91 -9.79 -6.51
C GLY A 132 2.68 -10.80 -5.40
N TYR A 133 3.78 -11.48 -5.09
CA TYR A 133 3.92 -12.45 -4.02
C TYR A 133 4.93 -11.90 -3.01
N GLU A 134 4.71 -12.15 -1.73
CA GLU A 134 5.54 -11.64 -0.65
C GLU A 134 6.03 -12.78 0.24
N VAL A 135 7.31 -12.74 0.62
CA VAL A 135 7.94 -13.72 1.51
C VAL A 135 8.45 -13.06 2.80
N PRO A 136 8.42 -13.78 3.94
CA PRO A 136 8.89 -13.25 5.22
C PRO A 136 10.37 -12.84 5.20
N ALA A 137 10.78 -11.91 6.08
CA ALA A 137 12.18 -11.46 6.22
C ALA A 137 13.20 -12.59 6.45
N ALA A 138 12.78 -13.66 7.14
CA ALA A 138 13.60 -14.84 7.38
C ALA A 138 13.93 -15.62 6.10
N ALA A 139 13.13 -15.44 5.04
CA ALA A 139 13.46 -15.95 3.73
C ALA A 139 14.64 -15.17 3.19
N GLY A 140 15.81 -15.81 3.10
CA GLY A 140 17.01 -15.17 2.58
C GLY A 140 16.81 -14.62 1.17
N ALA A 141 17.59 -13.61 0.78
CA ALA A 141 17.49 -12.94 -0.52
C ALA A 141 18.08 -13.75 -1.71
N GLY A 142 17.99 -15.08 -1.66
CA GLY A 142 18.62 -15.96 -2.64
C GLY A 142 17.94 -15.94 -4.02
N PRO A 143 18.69 -16.14 -5.12
CA PRO A 143 18.15 -16.12 -6.49
C PRO A 143 17.03 -17.14 -6.71
N ALA A 144 17.09 -18.29 -6.02
CA ALA A 144 16.11 -19.37 -6.15
C ALA A 144 14.65 -18.95 -5.95
N LEU A 145 14.37 -18.00 -5.04
CA LEU A 145 12.99 -17.51 -4.82
C LEU A 145 12.51 -16.64 -5.98
N THR A 146 13.40 -15.80 -6.50
CA THR A 146 13.12 -14.96 -7.67
C THR A 146 12.92 -15.83 -8.91
N ASP A 147 13.80 -16.80 -9.13
CA ASP A 147 13.75 -17.72 -10.27
C ASP A 147 12.47 -18.56 -10.26
N ALA A 148 12.00 -18.99 -9.08
CA ALA A 148 10.75 -19.73 -8.94
C ALA A 148 9.52 -18.94 -9.41
N VAL A 149 9.52 -17.61 -9.21
CA VAL A 149 8.44 -16.73 -9.69
C VAL A 149 8.61 -16.45 -11.18
N THR A 150 9.78 -15.94 -11.60
CA THR A 150 10.01 -15.47 -12.97
C THR A 150 9.89 -16.58 -14.02
N ALA A 151 10.16 -17.83 -13.65
CA ALA A 151 9.98 -18.98 -14.53
C ALA A 151 8.51 -19.23 -14.91
N GLN A 152 7.55 -18.85 -14.07
CA GLN A 152 6.12 -19.14 -14.25
C GLN A 152 5.28 -17.88 -14.50
N ASP A 153 5.72 -16.75 -13.95
CA ASP A 153 5.02 -15.47 -13.96
C ASP A 153 6.02 -14.30 -14.12
N PRO A 154 6.28 -13.87 -15.37
CA PRO A 154 7.21 -12.78 -15.63
C PRO A 154 6.62 -11.39 -15.33
N ARG A 155 5.35 -11.30 -14.90
CA ARG A 155 4.63 -10.02 -14.75
C ARG A 155 4.52 -9.59 -13.30
N HIS A 156 4.22 -10.51 -12.40
CA HIS A 156 4.02 -10.20 -10.99
C HIS A 156 5.33 -10.19 -10.21
N LEU A 157 5.39 -9.33 -9.18
CA LEU A 157 6.63 -9.03 -8.47
C LEU A 157 6.83 -9.96 -7.27
N LEU A 158 8.09 -10.20 -6.91
CA LEU A 158 8.45 -10.81 -5.63
C LEU A 158 8.88 -9.74 -4.64
N TRP A 159 8.13 -9.59 -3.55
CA TRP A 159 8.38 -8.65 -2.47
C TRP A 159 9.07 -9.35 -1.30
N ARG A 160 10.04 -8.67 -0.70
CA ARG A 160 10.82 -9.19 0.43
C ARG A 160 10.82 -8.21 1.58
N ASP A 161 10.53 -8.69 2.77
CA ASP A 161 10.57 -7.85 3.96
C ASP A 161 12.00 -7.41 4.30
N ARG A 162 12.17 -6.15 4.69
CA ARG A 162 13.40 -5.58 5.25
C ARG A 162 13.07 -4.54 6.32
N PRO A 163 14.00 -4.20 7.23
CA PRO A 163 13.85 -3.02 8.08
C PRO A 163 13.63 -1.76 7.24
N ALA A 164 12.78 -0.85 7.71
CA ALA A 164 12.55 0.41 7.02
C ALA A 164 13.77 1.34 7.19
N PRO A 165 14.17 2.07 6.14
CA PRO A 165 15.36 2.93 6.22
C PRO A 165 15.16 4.20 7.07
N PHE A 166 13.91 4.55 7.38
CA PHE A 166 13.55 5.76 8.13
C PHE A 166 13.12 5.46 9.58
N ASP A 167 12.92 4.19 9.93
CA ASP A 167 12.56 3.75 11.28
C ASP A 167 12.95 2.27 11.44
N ALA A 168 13.87 1.99 12.37
CA ALA A 168 14.37 0.64 12.61
C ALA A 168 13.33 -0.31 13.26
N ALA A 169 12.29 0.24 13.90
CA ALA A 169 11.18 -0.54 14.43
C ALA A 169 10.15 -0.90 13.34
N ALA A 170 10.17 -0.19 12.22
CA ALA A 170 9.32 -0.43 11.08
C ALA A 170 9.97 -1.37 10.06
N SER A 171 9.14 -1.95 9.19
CA SER A 171 9.57 -2.82 8.10
C SER A 171 8.85 -2.46 6.81
N VAL A 172 9.54 -2.71 5.70
CA VAL A 172 9.06 -2.49 4.34
C VAL A 172 9.14 -3.80 3.56
N ALA A 173 8.21 -4.03 2.67
CA ALA A 173 8.38 -5.05 1.63
C ALA A 173 9.00 -4.35 0.41
N VAL A 174 10.08 -4.91 -0.13
CA VAL A 174 10.82 -4.31 -1.25
C VAL A 174 10.93 -5.24 -2.44
N ASN A 175 10.86 -4.63 -3.61
CA ASN A 175 11.31 -5.16 -4.88
C ASN A 175 12.13 -4.00 -5.48
N ASP A 176 13.45 -3.98 -5.27
CA ASP A 176 14.24 -2.74 -5.36
C ASP A 176 14.07 -1.99 -6.72
N PRO A 177 14.00 -0.64 -6.74
CA PRO A 177 13.93 0.28 -5.60
C PRO A 177 12.49 0.54 -5.09
N THR A 178 11.47 -0.16 -5.60
CA THR A 178 10.08 -0.01 -5.17
C THR A 178 9.84 -0.72 -3.84
N GLY A 179 9.04 -0.12 -2.96
CA GLY A 179 8.64 -0.75 -1.70
C GLY A 179 7.35 -0.18 -1.11
N TYR A 180 6.82 -0.87 -0.11
CA TYR A 180 5.69 -0.42 0.69
C TYR A 180 5.88 -0.75 2.17
N LEU A 181 5.30 0.08 3.05
CA LEU A 181 5.37 -0.09 4.50
C LEU A 181 4.45 -1.23 4.98
N ILE A 182 4.99 -2.08 5.86
CA ILE A 182 4.31 -3.23 6.46
C ILE A 182 4.55 -3.36 7.99
N GLY A 183 5.44 -2.57 8.59
CA GLY A 183 5.80 -2.69 10.00
C GLY A 183 4.98 -1.80 10.91
N TRP A 184 3.93 -2.34 11.51
CA TRP A 184 3.01 -1.64 12.41
C TRP A 184 2.97 -2.32 13.79
N LYS A 185 4.13 -2.48 14.42
CA LYS A 185 4.25 -3.21 15.70
C LYS A 185 3.75 -2.41 16.90
N ASP A 186 3.76 -1.08 16.79
CA ASP A 186 3.11 -0.18 17.73
C ASP A 186 1.78 0.31 17.13
N GLY A 187 0.68 -0.10 17.76
CA GLY A 187 -0.67 0.26 17.36
C GLY A 187 -1.19 1.56 17.95
N SER A 188 -0.37 2.29 18.72
CA SER A 188 -0.77 3.56 19.32
C SER A 188 -1.11 4.59 18.24
N PRO A 189 -2.12 5.47 18.47
CA PRO A 189 -2.47 6.53 17.53
C PRO A 189 -1.28 7.39 17.09
N ALA A 190 -0.35 7.68 18.01
CA ALA A 190 0.85 8.48 17.71
C ALA A 190 1.80 7.75 16.75
N ALA A 191 2.08 6.47 16.99
CA ALA A 191 2.96 5.67 16.15
C ALA A 191 2.36 5.47 14.75
N VAL A 192 1.07 5.12 14.68
CA VAL A 192 0.34 4.96 13.41
C VAL A 192 0.38 6.26 12.61
N ARG A 193 0.12 7.41 13.24
CA ARG A 193 0.17 8.74 12.60
C ARG A 193 1.57 9.09 12.10
N GLY A 194 2.60 8.79 12.88
CA GLY A 194 4.00 9.00 12.51
C GLY A 194 4.39 8.19 11.27
N LEU A 195 4.05 6.91 11.26
CA LEU A 195 4.33 6.00 10.15
C LEU A 195 3.62 6.40 8.86
N VAL A 196 2.35 6.78 8.91
CA VAL A 196 1.65 7.23 7.70
C VAL A 196 2.15 8.57 7.19
N SER A 197 2.57 9.47 8.08
CA SER A 197 3.17 10.75 7.69
C SER A 197 4.54 10.54 7.03
N ALA A 198 5.34 9.62 7.56
CA ALA A 198 6.59 9.21 6.94
C ALA A 198 6.35 8.58 5.57
N ALA A 199 5.38 7.66 5.47
CA ALA A 199 5.03 7.04 4.18
C ALA A 199 4.62 8.09 3.13
N ASP A 200 3.86 9.11 3.51
CA ASP A 200 3.51 10.22 2.61
C ASP A 200 4.74 11.00 2.14
N ALA A 201 5.64 11.36 3.06
CA ALA A 201 6.86 12.09 2.74
C ALA A 201 7.78 11.32 1.78
N PHE A 202 7.77 9.98 1.85
CA PHE A 202 8.51 9.11 0.95
C PHE A 202 7.70 8.63 -0.28
N GLY A 203 6.43 9.01 -0.39
CA GLY A 203 5.53 8.53 -1.45
C GLY A 203 5.32 7.01 -1.44
N LEU A 204 5.43 6.38 -0.27
CA LEU A 204 5.33 4.94 -0.09
C LEU A 204 3.88 4.48 -0.02
N SER A 205 3.60 3.40 -0.73
CA SER A 205 2.39 2.61 -0.49
C SER A 205 2.48 1.91 0.87
N TRP A 206 1.35 1.45 1.39
CA TRP A 206 1.33 0.69 2.63
C TRP A 206 0.08 -0.19 2.78
N PHE A 207 0.23 -1.25 3.57
CA PHE A 207 -0.88 -2.06 4.04
C PHE A 207 -0.83 -2.06 5.56
N TYR A 208 -1.88 -1.54 6.21
CA TYR A 208 -1.99 -1.56 7.66
C TYR A 208 -2.06 -3.02 8.13
N ASP A 209 -1.13 -3.40 8.99
CA ASP A 209 -0.97 -4.77 9.48
C ASP A 209 -1.02 -4.75 11.01
N ALA A 210 -2.22 -4.88 11.57
CA ALA A 210 -2.46 -4.64 12.98
C ALA A 210 -1.49 -5.43 13.89
N PRO A 211 -0.97 -4.83 14.98
CA PRO A 211 -0.24 -5.56 15.99
C PRO A 211 -1.07 -6.73 16.52
N SER A 212 -0.40 -7.84 16.78
CA SER A 212 -1.02 -9.05 17.32
C SER A 212 -0.65 -9.23 18.79
N GLY A 213 -1.44 -10.02 19.52
CA GLY A 213 -1.13 -10.41 20.90
C GLY A 213 0.08 -11.36 21.04
N THR A 214 0.70 -11.79 19.93
CA THR A 214 1.86 -12.70 19.91
C THR A 214 3.19 -11.95 19.78
N GLY A 215 3.17 -10.60 19.78
CA GLY A 215 4.35 -9.76 19.55
C GLY A 215 4.73 -9.58 18.07
N GLY A 216 3.95 -10.16 17.15
CA GLY A 216 4.04 -9.93 15.70
C GLY A 216 2.90 -9.05 15.18
N THR A 217 2.52 -9.24 13.92
CA THR A 217 1.32 -8.65 13.31
C THR A 217 0.39 -9.74 12.78
N VAL A 218 -0.89 -9.40 12.61
CA VAL A 218 -1.92 -10.34 12.12
C VAL A 218 -1.60 -10.93 10.73
N GLY A 219 -0.84 -10.21 9.90
CA GLY A 219 -0.34 -10.64 8.59
C GLY A 219 0.86 -11.59 8.63
N THR A 220 1.39 -11.86 9.81
CA THR A 220 2.51 -12.80 10.02
C THR A 220 2.12 -14.02 10.83
N ASP A 221 1.03 -13.93 11.57
CA ASP A 221 0.51 -15.04 12.35
C ASP A 221 -0.03 -16.17 11.45
N PRO A 222 0.16 -17.44 11.83
CA PRO A 222 -0.50 -18.56 11.19
C PRO A 222 -2.04 -18.47 11.40
N PRO A 223 -2.83 -19.18 10.59
CA PRO A 223 -4.28 -19.22 10.77
C PRO A 223 -4.65 -19.74 12.17
N GLN A 224 -5.73 -19.18 12.74
CA GLN A 224 -6.27 -19.62 14.02
C GLN A 224 -7.01 -20.96 13.86
N ALA A 225 -6.89 -21.85 14.86
CA ALA A 225 -7.33 -23.25 14.75
C ALA A 225 -8.84 -23.45 14.49
N LEU A 226 -9.69 -22.51 14.94
CA LEU A 226 -11.14 -22.58 14.75
C LEU A 226 -11.65 -21.77 13.54
N GLY A 227 -10.74 -21.19 12.74
CA GLY A 227 -11.07 -20.18 11.74
C GLY A 227 -11.56 -18.87 12.38
N GLY A 228 -11.51 -17.77 11.62
CA GLY A 228 -12.31 -16.58 11.96
C GLY A 228 -11.90 -15.81 13.21
N GLY A 229 -10.67 -15.28 13.24
CA GLY A 229 -10.40 -14.08 14.04
C GLY A 229 -11.17 -12.87 13.48
N PRO A 230 -11.47 -11.84 14.30
CA PRO A 230 -12.12 -10.65 13.78
C PRO A 230 -11.23 -9.97 12.74
N LEU A 231 -11.86 -9.39 11.72
CA LEU A 231 -11.17 -8.49 10.81
C LEU A 231 -10.64 -7.30 11.62
N PRO A 232 -9.35 -6.94 11.51
CA PRO A 232 -8.82 -5.79 12.23
C PRO A 232 -9.57 -4.51 11.85
N ALA A 233 -9.97 -3.73 12.84
CA ALA A 233 -10.54 -2.41 12.60
C ALA A 233 -9.45 -1.48 12.04
N ALA A 234 -9.85 -0.62 11.09
CA ALA A 234 -8.99 0.44 10.61
C ALA A 234 -8.91 1.57 11.67
N PRO A 235 -7.73 1.93 12.19
CA PRO A 235 -7.61 3.09 13.06
C PRO A 235 -7.93 4.38 12.30
N ALA A 236 -8.43 5.41 13.00
CA ALA A 236 -8.85 6.66 12.36
C ALA A 236 -7.68 7.36 11.63
N GLU A 237 -6.45 7.18 12.11
CA GLU A 237 -5.22 7.78 11.60
C GLU A 237 -4.88 7.33 10.17
N ILE A 238 -5.34 6.15 9.73
CA ILE A 238 -5.05 5.64 8.39
C ILE A 238 -6.11 6.06 7.37
N VAL A 239 -7.27 6.56 7.81
CA VAL A 239 -8.37 7.03 6.95
C VAL A 239 -8.12 8.48 6.54
N ARG A 240 -7.38 8.65 5.43
CA ARG A 240 -6.92 9.96 4.95
C ARG A 240 -6.98 10.05 3.43
N PRO A 241 -7.18 11.25 2.86
CA PRO A 241 -7.14 11.44 1.42
C PRO A 241 -5.72 11.26 0.87
N TYR A 242 -5.62 10.90 -0.42
CA TYR A 242 -4.36 10.69 -1.14
C TYR A 242 -4.56 10.46 -2.64
N PRO A 243 -3.53 10.69 -3.48
CA PRO A 243 -3.56 10.26 -4.86
C PRO A 243 -3.47 8.73 -4.95
N VAL A 244 -4.52 8.08 -5.46
CA VAL A 244 -4.49 6.64 -5.77
C VAL A 244 -3.72 6.37 -7.07
N ALA A 245 -3.77 7.31 -8.02
CA ALA A 245 -2.99 7.28 -9.25
C ALA A 245 -2.68 8.70 -9.71
N VAL A 246 -1.43 8.97 -10.09
CA VAL A 246 -0.95 10.27 -10.55
C VAL A 246 -0.61 10.21 -12.02
N ALA A 247 -1.26 11.04 -12.83
CA ALA A 247 -0.94 11.28 -14.23
C ALA A 247 0.33 12.14 -14.34
N GLY A 248 1.45 11.59 -13.87
CA GLY A 248 2.73 12.26 -13.81
C GLY A 248 3.68 11.63 -12.81
N THR A 249 4.73 12.39 -12.46
CA THR A 249 5.71 12.00 -11.45
C THR A 249 5.45 12.76 -10.15
N PRO A 250 5.03 12.09 -9.05
CA PRO A 250 4.83 12.72 -7.76
C PRO A 250 6.10 13.40 -7.25
N GLU A 251 5.97 14.62 -6.78
CA GLU A 251 7.06 15.37 -6.14
C GLU A 251 6.83 15.54 -4.64
N SER A 252 5.58 15.76 -4.22
CA SER A 252 5.22 15.86 -2.82
C SER A 252 3.79 15.38 -2.55
N LEU A 253 3.63 14.77 -1.38
CA LEU A 253 2.35 14.38 -0.81
C LEU A 253 2.41 14.73 0.68
N ARG A 254 1.45 15.54 1.14
CA ARG A 254 1.33 15.89 2.56
C ARG A 254 -0.13 15.99 2.95
N PHE A 255 -0.48 15.40 4.07
CA PHE A 255 -1.75 15.63 4.75
C PHE A 255 -1.45 16.11 6.18
N ASP A 256 -1.91 17.31 6.53
CA ASP A 256 -1.59 17.93 7.82
C ASP A 256 -2.72 17.82 8.86
N ASP A 257 -2.43 18.29 10.08
CA ASP A 257 -3.38 18.25 11.21
C ASP A 257 -4.60 19.16 10.99
N ALA A 258 -4.50 20.16 10.11
CA ALA A 258 -5.64 20.96 9.64
C ALA A 258 -6.49 20.22 8.58
N ARG A 259 -6.18 18.95 8.32
CA ARG A 259 -6.80 18.08 7.32
C ARG A 259 -6.67 18.61 5.90
N VAL A 260 -5.60 19.36 5.62
CA VAL A 260 -5.30 19.83 4.27
C VAL A 260 -4.40 18.81 3.57
N LEU A 261 -4.88 18.26 2.46
CA LEU A 261 -4.09 17.48 1.53
C LEU A 261 -3.45 18.42 0.51
N THR A 262 -2.13 18.32 0.35
CA THR A 262 -1.36 18.96 -0.72
C THR A 262 -0.67 17.89 -1.54
N VAL A 263 -0.90 17.92 -2.86
CA VAL A 263 -0.26 17.01 -3.83
C VAL A 263 0.39 17.84 -4.91
N THR A 264 1.67 17.59 -5.18
CA THR A 264 2.38 18.22 -6.29
C THR A 264 3.02 17.17 -7.18
N TYR A 265 2.93 17.36 -8.50
CA TYR A 265 3.55 16.45 -9.46
C TYR A 265 3.94 17.14 -10.76
N ARG A 266 4.96 16.58 -11.45
CA ARG A 266 5.25 16.93 -12.85
C ARG A 266 4.37 16.12 -13.77
N THR A 267 3.95 16.69 -14.89
CA THR A 267 3.05 16.03 -15.85
C THR A 267 3.73 14.95 -16.71
N ALA A 268 5.07 14.87 -16.68
CA ALA A 268 5.81 13.78 -17.29
C ALA A 268 5.65 12.47 -16.50
N ALA A 269 5.43 11.34 -17.19
CA ALA A 269 5.33 10.04 -16.54
C ALA A 269 6.65 9.66 -15.84
N PRO A 270 6.62 8.79 -14.81
CA PRO A 270 7.83 8.36 -14.11
C PRO A 270 8.87 7.66 -14.99
N ALA A 271 8.46 7.12 -16.14
CA ALA A 271 9.35 6.51 -17.13
C ALA A 271 9.94 7.53 -18.13
N GLY A 272 9.57 8.82 -18.02
CA GLY A 272 9.92 9.86 -18.97
C GLY A 272 9.07 9.85 -20.26
N SER A 273 8.13 8.90 -20.40
CA SER A 273 7.20 8.86 -21.52
C SER A 273 6.08 9.90 -21.38
N SER A 274 5.46 10.25 -22.51
CA SER A 274 4.24 11.07 -22.54
C SER A 274 3.03 10.24 -22.10
N LEU A 275 2.16 10.82 -21.29
CA LEU A 275 0.84 10.26 -20.98
C LEU A 275 -0.14 10.59 -22.10
N ALA A 276 -1.17 9.76 -22.26
CA ALA A 276 -2.24 10.06 -23.20
C ALA A 276 -2.94 11.39 -22.81
N PRO A 277 -3.33 12.23 -23.78
CA PRO A 277 -4.10 13.44 -23.49
C PRO A 277 -5.35 13.12 -22.67
N GLY A 278 -5.62 13.92 -21.64
CA GLY A 278 -6.79 13.71 -20.77
C GLY A 278 -6.63 12.64 -19.69
N THR A 279 -5.46 11.99 -19.57
CA THR A 279 -5.17 11.07 -18.46
C THR A 279 -5.36 11.81 -17.12
N ALA A 280 -6.25 11.29 -16.28
CA ALA A 280 -6.60 11.92 -15.01
C ALA A 280 -5.74 11.39 -13.85
N THR A 281 -5.27 12.31 -13.02
CA THR A 281 -4.86 12.01 -11.65
C THR A 281 -6.12 11.76 -10.82
N ALA A 282 -6.14 10.65 -10.10
CA ALA A 282 -7.25 10.22 -9.25
C ALA A 282 -6.83 10.33 -7.78
N ILE A 283 -7.64 11.04 -7.00
CA ILE A 283 -7.41 11.31 -5.57
C ILE A 283 -8.59 10.75 -4.79
N SER A 284 -8.31 9.82 -3.87
CA SER A 284 -9.32 9.35 -2.93
C SER A 284 -9.56 10.41 -1.87
N VAL A 285 -10.83 10.71 -1.60
CA VAL A 285 -11.28 11.71 -0.63
C VAL A 285 -12.34 11.07 0.27
N PRO A 286 -11.97 10.48 1.41
CA PRO A 286 -12.91 9.81 2.31
C PRO A 286 -13.85 10.79 3.01
N ALA A 287 -15.13 10.42 3.15
CA ALA A 287 -16.12 11.20 3.91
C ALA A 287 -15.71 11.36 5.39
N TRP A 288 -15.05 10.35 5.95
CA TRP A 288 -14.51 10.39 7.32
C TRP A 288 -13.53 11.55 7.54
N SER A 289 -12.70 11.85 6.54
CA SER A 289 -11.73 12.94 6.61
C SER A 289 -12.43 14.31 6.45
N TYR A 290 -13.53 14.34 5.69
CA TYR A 290 -14.24 15.56 5.28
C TYR A 290 -15.77 15.43 5.45
N PRO A 291 -16.28 15.36 6.70
CA PRO A 291 -17.70 15.09 6.95
C PRO A 291 -18.64 16.22 6.48
N GLN A 292 -18.12 17.43 6.34
CA GLN A 292 -18.89 18.60 5.83
C GLN A 292 -18.60 18.89 4.35
N GLY A 293 -17.97 17.93 3.65
CA GLY A 293 -17.45 18.13 2.30
C GLY A 293 -16.07 18.77 2.29
N TYR A 294 -15.56 19.00 1.09
CA TYR A 294 -14.23 19.54 0.84
C TYR A 294 -14.26 20.60 -0.26
N GLN A 295 -13.23 21.44 -0.27
CA GLN A 295 -12.96 22.38 -1.36
C GLN A 295 -11.62 22.04 -2.02
N VAL A 296 -11.52 22.31 -3.32
CA VAL A 296 -10.33 22.02 -4.12
C VAL A 296 -9.81 23.30 -4.74
N GLN A 297 -8.52 23.53 -4.59
CA GLN A 297 -7.76 24.53 -5.33
C GLN A 297 -6.76 23.77 -6.20
N VAL A 298 -6.70 24.13 -7.48
CA VAL A 298 -5.83 23.47 -8.45
C VAL A 298 -5.13 24.50 -9.33
N VAL A 299 -3.85 24.28 -9.58
CA VAL A 299 -3.03 25.06 -10.52
C VAL A 299 -2.45 24.12 -11.57
N GLY A 300 -2.46 24.52 -12.83
CA GLY A 300 -1.96 23.71 -13.95
C GLY A 300 -2.87 22.55 -14.38
N ALA A 301 -4.07 22.46 -13.81
CA ALA A 301 -5.04 21.41 -14.11
C ALA A 301 -6.48 21.89 -13.84
N ARG A 302 -7.46 21.09 -14.29
CA ARG A 302 -8.88 21.26 -13.97
C ARG A 302 -9.45 20.05 -13.25
N VAL A 303 -10.43 20.29 -12.40
CA VAL A 303 -11.25 19.24 -11.77
C VAL A 303 -12.29 18.77 -12.78
N THR A 304 -12.45 17.45 -12.90
CA THR A 304 -13.37 16.80 -13.86
C THR A 304 -14.41 15.92 -13.18
N SER A 305 -14.24 15.62 -11.89
CA SER A 305 -15.25 14.94 -11.07
C SER A 305 -16.34 15.90 -10.59
N ALA A 306 -17.52 15.37 -10.29
CA ALA A 306 -18.60 16.14 -9.66
C ALA A 306 -18.21 16.66 -8.26
N PRO A 307 -18.81 17.77 -7.78
CA PRO A 307 -18.68 18.20 -6.39
C PRO A 307 -19.08 17.09 -5.41
N GLY A 308 -18.32 16.91 -4.32
CA GLY A 308 -18.60 15.87 -3.31
C GLY A 308 -18.26 14.44 -3.76
N ALA A 309 -17.53 14.24 -4.86
CA ALA A 309 -17.07 12.92 -5.26
C ALA A 309 -15.98 12.40 -4.31
N GLY A 310 -16.14 11.19 -3.77
CA GLY A 310 -15.08 10.53 -2.98
C GLY A 310 -13.88 10.08 -3.80
N LEU A 311 -13.96 10.18 -5.13
CA LEU A 311 -12.85 10.08 -6.06
C LEU A 311 -12.75 11.39 -6.86
N LEU A 312 -11.82 12.25 -6.47
CA LEU A 312 -11.52 13.51 -7.13
C LEU A 312 -10.65 13.25 -8.36
N CYS A 313 -11.14 13.65 -9.54
CA CYS A 313 -10.43 13.47 -10.80
C CYS A 313 -9.89 14.81 -11.31
N VAL A 314 -8.58 14.89 -11.53
CA VAL A 314 -7.86 16.11 -11.95
C VAL A 314 -7.11 15.82 -13.25
N VAL A 315 -7.34 16.63 -14.27
CA VAL A 315 -6.69 16.52 -15.60
C VAL A 315 -5.80 17.73 -15.81
N ALA A 316 -4.52 17.49 -16.11
CA ALA A 316 -3.57 18.56 -16.42
C ALA A 316 -4.04 19.39 -17.62
N GLU A 317 -3.86 20.71 -17.53
CA GLU A 317 -4.11 21.59 -18.67
C GLU A 317 -3.06 21.36 -19.76
N PRO A 318 -3.41 21.53 -21.05
CA PRO A 318 -2.44 21.43 -22.14
C PRO A 318 -1.21 22.32 -21.89
N GLY A 319 -0.02 21.75 -22.00
CA GLY A 319 1.25 22.47 -21.81
C GLY A 319 1.66 22.72 -20.35
N ALA A 320 0.84 22.35 -19.36
CA ALA A 320 1.24 22.45 -17.96
C ALA A 320 2.41 21.49 -17.66
N ALA A 321 3.51 22.01 -17.12
CA ALA A 321 4.68 21.21 -16.72
C ALA A 321 4.54 20.62 -15.30
N ARG A 322 3.72 21.25 -14.47
CA ARG A 322 3.53 20.95 -13.04
C ARG A 322 2.05 21.17 -12.68
N VAL A 323 1.55 20.35 -11.77
CA VAL A 323 0.22 20.48 -11.18
C VAL A 323 0.34 20.53 -9.68
N ASP A 324 -0.36 21.49 -9.07
CA ASP A 324 -0.48 21.63 -7.63
C ASP A 324 -1.96 21.49 -7.25
N VAL A 325 -2.28 20.53 -6.38
CA VAL A 325 -3.63 20.28 -5.88
C VAL A 325 -3.65 20.47 -4.37
N ARG A 326 -4.58 21.28 -3.90
CA ARG A 326 -4.86 21.47 -2.47
C ARG A 326 -6.32 21.14 -2.19
N VAL A 327 -6.54 20.18 -1.29
CA VAL A 327 -7.87 19.79 -0.81
C VAL A 327 -7.97 20.13 0.67
N SER A 328 -8.97 20.89 1.07
CA SER A 328 -9.18 21.27 2.47
C SER A 328 -10.63 21.04 2.89
N PRO A 329 -10.91 20.95 4.20
CA PRO A 329 -12.28 20.87 4.68
C PRO A 329 -13.11 22.07 4.20
N ALA A 330 -14.38 21.84 3.86
CA ALA A 330 -15.36 22.89 3.65
C ALA A 330 -16.12 23.17 4.95
N THR A 331 -16.59 24.41 5.13
CA THR A 331 -17.52 24.75 6.23
C THR A 331 -18.93 24.26 5.94
N ALA A 332 -19.32 24.26 4.66
CA ALA A 332 -20.54 23.63 4.14
C ALA A 332 -20.31 23.26 2.67
N GLY A 333 -20.72 22.06 2.28
CA GLY A 333 -20.61 21.59 0.91
C GLY A 333 -21.38 20.29 0.67
N PRO A 334 -21.41 19.82 -0.58
CA PRO A 334 -21.97 18.51 -0.89
C PRO A 334 -21.31 17.42 -0.06
N GLN A 335 -22.12 16.52 0.47
CA GLN A 335 -21.63 15.37 1.22
C GLN A 335 -20.78 14.48 0.33
N VAL A 336 -19.71 13.94 0.92
CA VAL A 336 -18.78 13.09 0.19
C VAL A 336 -19.44 11.74 -0.10
N SER A 337 -19.57 11.42 -1.38
CA SER A 337 -20.10 10.14 -1.87
C SER A 337 -18.97 9.14 -2.06
N ALA A 338 -19.06 7.97 -1.42
CA ALA A 338 -18.06 6.93 -1.59
C ALA A 338 -18.01 6.44 -3.06
N PRO A 339 -16.82 6.15 -3.62
CA PRO A 339 -16.73 5.60 -4.96
C PRO A 339 -17.30 4.18 -5.02
N ALA A 340 -17.81 3.77 -6.19
CA ALA A 340 -18.40 2.44 -6.38
C ALA A 340 -17.37 1.30 -6.34
N ALA A 341 -16.11 1.60 -6.64
CA ALA A 341 -14.98 0.68 -6.65
C ALA A 341 -13.71 1.41 -6.18
N ALA A 342 -12.75 0.64 -5.69
CA ALA A 342 -11.47 1.15 -5.25
C ALA A 342 -10.56 1.55 -6.44
N GLY A 343 -9.58 2.41 -6.17
CA GLY A 343 -8.57 2.82 -7.14
C GLY A 343 -9.05 3.90 -8.10
N ALA A 344 -8.48 3.92 -9.31
CA ALA A 344 -8.56 5.06 -10.23
C ALA A 344 -9.50 4.85 -11.43
N SER A 345 -10.20 3.72 -11.52
CA SER A 345 -11.06 3.37 -12.65
C SER A 345 -12.26 4.31 -12.85
N GLY A 346 -12.70 5.00 -11.80
CA GLY A 346 -13.75 6.01 -11.87
C GLY A 346 -13.32 7.32 -12.55
N CYS A 347 -12.02 7.55 -12.76
CA CYS A 347 -11.49 8.73 -13.43
C CYS A 347 -11.16 8.44 -14.90
N VAL A 348 -12.13 7.92 -15.65
CA VAL A 348 -12.00 7.72 -17.09
C VAL A 348 -12.21 9.05 -17.83
N PRO A 349 -11.37 9.38 -18.83
CA PRO A 349 -11.60 10.54 -19.66
C PRO A 349 -12.93 10.36 -20.42
N SER A 350 -13.87 11.27 -20.19
CA SER A 350 -15.16 11.30 -20.88
C SER A 350 -14.93 11.38 -22.39
N SER A 351 -15.08 10.27 -23.11
CA SER A 351 -15.03 10.27 -24.58
C SER A 351 -16.34 10.75 -25.23
N ARG A 352 -17.19 11.48 -24.49
CA ARG A 352 -18.45 12.02 -25.00
C ARG A 352 -18.61 13.48 -24.55
N PRO A 353 -18.76 14.44 -25.48
CA PRO A 353 -19.39 15.70 -25.11
C PRO A 353 -20.78 15.35 -24.56
N ALA A 354 -21.14 15.94 -23.43
CA ALA A 354 -22.53 15.97 -23.02
C ALA A 354 -23.32 16.54 -24.20
N ALA A 355 -24.18 15.72 -24.82
CA ALA A 355 -25.14 16.20 -25.78
C ALA A 355 -26.03 17.17 -25.01
N GLY A 356 -25.73 18.47 -25.14
CA GLY A 356 -26.64 19.51 -24.72
C GLY A 356 -27.97 19.21 -25.40
N SER A 357 -29.02 19.12 -24.61
CA SER A 357 -30.40 19.19 -25.09
C SER A 357 -30.61 20.57 -25.72
N ALA A 358 -30.15 20.73 -26.96
CA ALA A 358 -30.47 21.87 -27.79
C ALA A 358 -31.86 21.60 -28.36
N GLY A 359 -32.84 22.29 -27.80
CA GLY A 359 -34.19 22.37 -28.35
C GLY A 359 -34.12 22.78 -29.82
N SER A 360 -34.84 22.04 -30.65
CA SER A 360 -35.00 22.33 -32.06
C SER A 360 -35.66 23.70 -32.24
N GLY A 361 -34.92 24.62 -32.85
CA GLY A 361 -35.40 25.95 -33.19
C GLY A 361 -34.42 26.63 -34.14
N ALA A 362 -34.39 26.21 -35.40
CA ALA A 362 -33.94 27.04 -36.51
C ALA A 362 -35.19 27.67 -37.15
N PRO A 363 -35.14 28.91 -37.69
CA PRO A 363 -34.41 29.08 -38.96
C PRO A 363 -33.67 30.42 -39.19
N THR A 364 -32.78 30.33 -40.19
CA THR A 364 -32.41 31.31 -41.25
C THR A 364 -31.60 32.59 -40.97
N ALA A 365 -30.33 32.51 -41.44
CA ALA A 365 -29.67 33.37 -42.44
C ALA A 365 -29.57 34.89 -42.25
N ALA A 366 -28.33 35.39 -42.16
CA ALA A 366 -27.80 36.43 -43.07
C ALA A 366 -26.27 36.59 -42.92
N ASP A 367 -25.60 36.30 -44.03
CA ASP A 367 -24.39 36.89 -44.61
C ASP A 367 -23.82 38.18 -43.95
N ARG A 368 -22.50 38.19 -43.69
CA ARG A 368 -21.57 39.31 -43.97
C ARG A 368 -20.10 38.98 -43.63
N ARG A 369 -19.32 38.82 -44.71
CA ARG A 369 -17.97 39.34 -45.03
C ARG A 369 -16.87 39.45 -43.95
N ASP A 370 -15.75 38.81 -44.29
CA ASP A 370 -14.37 39.31 -44.38
C ASP A 370 -13.92 40.41 -43.40
N ASP A 371 -12.84 40.13 -42.68
CA ASP A 371 -11.61 40.91 -42.81
C ASP A 371 -10.39 40.09 -42.34
N ASP A 372 -9.43 39.96 -43.26
CA ASP A 372 -8.07 39.49 -43.07
C ASP A 372 -7.30 40.37 -42.07
N TYR A 373 -6.49 39.74 -41.21
CA TYR A 373 -5.32 40.42 -40.64
C TYR A 373 -4.09 39.52 -40.73
N SER A 374 -3.24 39.85 -41.71
CA SER A 374 -1.88 39.38 -41.89
C SER A 374 -0.92 40.50 -41.50
N GLY A 375 0.08 40.22 -40.65
CA GLY A 375 1.30 41.04 -40.60
C GLY A 375 2.05 41.07 -39.27
N PRO A 376 3.39 41.28 -39.30
CA PRO A 376 4.36 40.51 -38.50
C PRO A 376 5.30 41.40 -37.63
N LEU A 377 6.33 40.79 -37.02
CA LEU A 377 7.61 41.42 -36.53
C LEU A 377 7.46 42.29 -35.24
N LEU A 378 8.37 42.42 -34.24
CA LEU A 378 9.76 42.07 -33.92
C LEU A 378 9.93 42.21 -32.37
N TRP A 379 10.91 41.48 -31.81
CA TRP A 379 11.80 41.73 -30.65
C TRP A 379 11.49 42.84 -29.61
N VAL A 380 11.79 42.54 -28.33
CA VAL A 380 12.91 43.12 -27.53
C VAL A 380 12.70 42.82 -26.03
N LEU A 381 13.68 42.16 -25.41
CA LEU A 381 13.91 42.10 -23.95
C LEU A 381 14.54 43.41 -23.45
N PRO A 382 14.42 43.71 -22.15
CA PRO A 382 15.66 43.93 -21.41
C PRO A 382 15.74 43.19 -20.07
N LEU A 383 16.95 42.69 -19.81
CA LEU A 383 17.53 42.31 -18.53
C LEU A 383 17.88 43.57 -17.71
N VAL A 384 17.65 43.52 -16.38
CA VAL A 384 18.42 44.04 -15.21
C VAL A 384 17.45 43.89 -14.01
N GLY A 385 17.71 43.32 -12.83
CA GLY A 385 18.92 42.90 -12.14
C GLY A 385 18.91 43.43 -10.69
N ALA A 386 18.73 42.58 -9.68
CA ALA A 386 19.18 42.71 -8.27
C ALA A 386 18.68 41.48 -7.46
N ALA A 387 19.51 40.48 -7.15
CA ALA A 387 20.52 40.41 -6.08
C ALA A 387 19.90 40.31 -4.66
N GLY A 388 20.05 39.13 -4.03
CA GLY A 388 19.82 38.97 -2.59
C GLY A 388 19.65 37.52 -2.12
N ALA A 389 20.67 37.00 -1.46
CA ALA A 389 20.73 35.77 -0.64
C ALA A 389 20.81 34.40 -1.34
N ALA A 390 22.06 33.93 -1.50
CA ALA A 390 22.42 32.53 -1.71
C ALA A 390 23.38 32.09 -0.59
N ALA A 391 23.08 30.98 0.08
CA ALA A 391 23.98 29.90 0.55
C ALA A 391 23.28 29.05 1.65
N PRO A 392 23.62 27.76 1.84
CA PRO A 392 23.40 26.69 0.87
C PRO A 392 22.68 25.48 1.51
N LEU A 393 21.65 24.93 0.87
CA LEU A 393 21.17 23.56 1.13
C LEU A 393 21.56 22.67 -0.06
N ALA A 394 22.87 22.41 -0.13
CA ALA A 394 23.46 21.44 -1.04
C ALA A 394 24.10 20.33 -0.21
N PHE A 395 23.29 19.49 0.41
CA PHE A 395 23.65 18.13 0.80
C PHE A 395 22.36 17.31 0.87
N VAL A 396 22.44 16.03 0.48
CA VAL A 396 21.34 15.06 0.36
C VAL A 396 20.59 15.09 -0.97
N LEU A 397 21.29 15.02 -2.10
CA LEU A 397 20.84 14.23 -3.26
C LEU A 397 22.07 13.78 -4.07
N ARG A 398 22.64 12.62 -3.72
CA ARG A 398 23.57 11.89 -4.59
C ARG A 398 22.94 10.57 -5.05
N PRO A 399 22.79 10.34 -6.36
CA PRO A 399 22.36 9.05 -6.89
C PRO A 399 23.51 8.04 -6.79
N TRP A 400 23.17 6.84 -6.32
CA TRP A 400 24.09 5.72 -6.11
C TRP A 400 24.63 5.20 -7.45
N ARG A 401 25.91 5.48 -7.73
CA ARG A 401 26.69 4.73 -8.71
C ARG A 401 27.45 3.61 -8.01
N ARG A 402 27.22 2.38 -8.48
CA ARG A 402 28.00 1.19 -8.14
C ARG A 402 29.47 1.40 -8.53
N ARG A 403 30.40 1.05 -7.64
CA ARG A 403 31.79 0.74 -8.00
C ARG A 403 32.04 -0.73 -7.73
N SER A 404 32.12 -1.48 -8.81
CA SER A 404 32.73 -2.81 -8.88
C SER A 404 34.25 -2.70 -8.71
N GLY A 405 34.78 -3.49 -7.76
CA GLY A 405 36.08 -4.17 -7.73
C GLY A 405 37.36 -3.44 -8.14
N ARG A 406 38.33 -3.41 -7.21
CA ARG A 406 39.68 -3.92 -7.49
C ARG A 406 40.38 -4.35 -6.20
N SER A 407 40.83 -5.59 -6.22
CA SER A 407 41.77 -6.24 -5.29
C SER A 407 43.08 -5.47 -5.15
N GLY A 408 43.58 -5.35 -3.92
CA GLY A 408 44.93 -4.87 -3.62
C GLY A 408 45.36 -5.29 -2.21
N ARG A 409 46.35 -6.18 -2.15
CA ARG A 409 47.04 -6.68 -0.95
C ARG A 409 47.73 -5.56 -0.15
N SER A 410 47.66 -5.65 1.18
CA SER A 410 48.71 -5.34 2.18
C SER A 410 48.00 -5.24 3.53
N GLY A 411 48.44 -5.74 4.67
CA GLY A 411 49.73 -6.24 5.15
C GLY A 411 49.56 -6.29 6.66
N TRP A 412 50.08 -7.34 7.29
CA TRP A 412 50.09 -7.53 8.74
C TRP A 412 50.71 -6.33 9.49
N SER A 413 50.21 -6.10 10.71
CA SER A 413 51.01 -5.98 11.94
C SER A 413 50.08 -5.89 13.17
N ALA A 414 50.28 -6.80 14.12
CA ALA A 414 49.81 -6.67 15.50
C ALA A 414 50.67 -5.64 16.27
N PRO A 415 50.26 -5.26 17.49
CA PRO A 415 50.98 -5.85 18.63
C PRO A 415 50.11 -6.27 19.82
N ASP A 416 50.76 -7.12 20.62
CA ASP A 416 50.36 -7.89 21.79
C ASP A 416 49.95 -7.12 23.06
N SER A 417 49.41 -7.92 23.99
CA SER A 417 49.46 -7.84 25.48
C SER A 417 48.16 -7.33 26.12
N ALA A 418 47.52 -7.98 27.11
CA ALA A 418 47.84 -9.15 27.92
C ALA A 418 46.55 -9.66 28.59
N SER A 419 46.46 -10.97 28.84
CA SER A 419 45.56 -11.56 29.84
C SER A 419 46.19 -11.49 31.24
N PRO A 420 45.38 -11.53 32.31
CA PRO A 420 45.24 -12.80 33.02
C PRO A 420 43.79 -13.17 33.43
N ASP A 421 43.55 -14.48 33.43
CA ASP A 421 42.42 -15.28 33.97
C ASP A 421 42.28 -15.16 35.52
N PRO A 422 41.32 -15.83 36.22
CA PRO A 422 40.12 -16.56 35.77
C PRO A 422 38.83 -16.25 36.57
N ARG A 423 37.71 -16.80 36.11
CA ARG A 423 36.38 -16.84 36.75
C ARG A 423 36.35 -17.63 38.07
N PRO A 424 35.29 -17.45 38.89
CA PRO A 424 34.60 -18.57 39.53
C PRO A 424 33.16 -18.75 39.02
N ALA A 425 32.71 -20.01 39.08
CA ALA A 425 31.43 -20.55 38.62
C ALA A 425 30.25 -20.22 39.57
N PRO A 426 28.98 -20.46 39.15
CA PRO A 426 27.79 -20.01 39.88
C PRO A 426 27.36 -20.98 40.99
N ALA A 427 26.73 -20.45 42.03
CA ALA A 427 26.12 -21.21 43.12
C ALA A 427 24.65 -21.56 42.79
N ASP A 428 24.28 -22.81 43.06
CA ASP A 428 22.93 -23.38 42.97
C ASP A 428 22.10 -23.08 44.24
N PRO A 429 20.76 -23.26 44.20
CA PRO A 429 19.80 -22.56 45.05
C PRO A 429 19.52 -23.27 46.39
N ALA A 430 19.27 -22.46 47.43
CA ALA A 430 18.76 -22.91 48.72
C ALA A 430 17.32 -22.43 48.94
N ASP A 431 16.45 -23.41 49.16
CA ASP A 431 15.20 -23.44 49.93
C ASP A 431 14.67 -22.11 50.50
N TRP A 432 13.47 -21.72 50.04
CA TRP A 432 12.52 -20.96 50.85
C TRP A 432 11.09 -21.48 50.63
N GLN A 433 10.55 -22.09 51.68
CA GLN A 433 9.14 -22.48 51.84
C GLN A 433 8.27 -21.27 52.23
N PRO A 434 6.96 -21.29 51.93
CA PRO A 434 6.07 -20.15 52.09
C PRO A 434 5.50 -20.01 53.51
N ALA A 435 5.35 -18.76 53.96
CA ALA A 435 4.66 -18.42 55.20
C ALA A 435 3.13 -18.53 55.03
N VAL A 436 2.53 -19.35 55.89
CA VAL A 436 1.09 -19.52 56.09
C VAL A 436 0.62 -18.52 57.15
N ALA A 437 -0.46 -17.78 56.87
CA ALA A 437 -1.23 -17.04 57.87
C ALA A 437 -2.47 -17.87 58.30
N PRO A 438 -2.85 -17.92 59.59
CA PRO A 438 -3.97 -18.70 60.06
C PRO A 438 -5.28 -17.91 60.08
N GLY A 439 -6.39 -18.58 59.76
CA GLY A 439 -7.75 -18.03 59.93
C GLY A 439 -8.82 -18.92 59.32
N GLN A 440 -9.27 -19.92 60.08
CA GLN A 440 -10.38 -20.81 59.74
C GLN A 440 -11.73 -20.10 59.74
N ALA A 441 -12.58 -20.40 58.76
CA ALA A 441 -13.99 -20.75 58.99
C ALA A 441 -14.54 -21.50 57.76
N SER A 442 -14.83 -22.78 57.98
CA SER A 442 -15.42 -23.71 57.03
C SER A 442 -16.94 -23.55 56.98
N VAL A 443 -17.54 -23.51 55.77
CA VAL A 443 -18.96 -23.82 55.55
C VAL A 443 -19.05 -24.70 54.28
N PRO A 444 -19.71 -25.86 54.31
CA PRO A 444 -19.78 -26.79 53.19
C PRO A 444 -20.86 -26.39 52.17
N ALA A 445 -20.61 -26.78 50.91
CA ALA A 445 -21.55 -26.70 49.81
C ALA A 445 -22.64 -27.78 49.92
N ASP A 446 -23.87 -27.42 49.55
CA ASP A 446 -24.95 -28.37 49.23
C ASP A 446 -25.29 -28.21 47.73
N PRO A 447 -25.60 -29.30 46.99
CA PRO A 447 -25.63 -29.29 45.53
C PRO A 447 -27.04 -29.05 44.96
N ALA A 448 -27.04 -28.53 43.73
CA ALA A 448 -28.07 -28.61 42.69
C ALA A 448 -29.48 -29.12 43.07
N GLY A 449 -30.46 -28.20 43.04
CA GLY A 449 -31.89 -28.49 42.93
C GLY A 449 -32.48 -27.83 41.68
N ARG A 450 -33.15 -28.64 40.86
CA ARG A 450 -33.93 -28.27 39.67
C ARG A 450 -35.12 -27.37 40.01
N GLY A 451 -35.55 -26.58 39.02
CA GLY A 451 -36.97 -26.37 38.73
C GLY A 451 -37.53 -25.00 39.09
N ASP A 452 -38.00 -24.33 38.03
CA ASP A 452 -38.90 -23.17 37.92
C ASP A 452 -38.38 -21.75 38.23
#